data_AF-A0A3C0NCB7-F1
#
_entry.id   AF-A0A3C0NCB7-F1
#
_cell.length_a   1.000
_cell.length_b   1.000
_cell.length_c   1.000
_cell.angle_alpha   90.00
_cell.angle_beta   90.00
_cell.angle_gamma   90.00
#
_symmetry.space_group_name_H-M   'P 1'
#
loop_
_entity.id
_entity.type
_entity.pdbx_description
1 polymer ?
#
loop_
_entity_poly.entity_id
_entity_poly.type
_entity_poly.pdbx_seq_one_letter_code
_entity_poly.pdbx_strand_id
1 'polypeptide(L)'
;MNGIVILTTNREIVYINNSAHRLFQQMNPGSLQASLVPKEIWHVCHSMIESRNLFPHQSWLIEAQVFTDSSVAVHIQVQWIQLEAVEEPCLLLLVTEQYQYLKNIALTEAQHYGLTSREKEIWLL
;
A
#
# COMPACT_ATOMS: atom_id res chain seq x y z
N MET A 1 6.51 -4.34 -9.81
CA MET A 1 6.66 -5.00 -8.50
C MET A 1 6.11 -4.06 -7.45
N ASN A 2 5.36 -4.58 -6.48
CA ASN A 2 4.70 -3.76 -5.46
C ASN A 2 5.74 -3.21 -4.46
N GLY A 3 5.49 -2.01 -3.96
CA GLY A 3 6.21 -1.42 -2.85
C GLY A 3 5.84 -2.12 -1.54
N ILE A 4 6.83 -2.37 -0.69
CA ILE A 4 6.66 -2.93 0.65
C ILE A 4 7.28 -1.95 1.64
N VAL A 5 6.53 -1.60 2.67
CA VAL A 5 6.99 -0.79 3.79
C VAL A 5 6.53 -1.43 5.10
N ILE A 6 7.42 -1.46 6.08
CA ILE A 6 7.11 -1.87 7.45
C ILE A 6 7.32 -0.66 8.35
N LEU A 7 6.30 -0.34 9.13
CA LEU A 7 6.22 0.87 9.94
C LEU A 7 5.93 0.54 11.40
N THR A 8 6.52 1.29 12.32
CA THR A 8 6.07 1.31 13.73
C THR A 8 4.85 2.21 13.89
N THR A 9 4.19 2.12 15.05
CA THR A 9 3.09 3.03 15.44
C THR A 9 3.54 4.49 15.58
N ASN A 10 4.84 4.72 15.73
CA ASN A 10 5.46 6.04 15.82
C ASN A 10 5.86 6.62 14.45
N ARG A 11 5.38 6.02 13.35
CA ARG A 11 5.70 6.41 11.95
C ARG A 11 7.17 6.16 11.54
N GLU A 12 7.90 5.35 12.31
CA GLU A 12 9.27 5.01 11.96
C GLU A 12 9.29 3.87 10.93
N ILE A 13 10.14 3.99 9.91
CA ILE A 13 10.29 2.96 8.89
C ILE A 13 11.28 1.91 9.39
N VAL A 14 10.79 0.72 9.69
CA VAL A 14 11.61 -0.46 10.02
C VAL A 14 12.24 -1.04 8.76
N TYR A 15 11.46 -1.08 7.67
CA TYR A 15 11.92 -1.59 6.38
C TYR A 15 11.18 -0.90 5.24
N ILE A 16 11.87 -0.70 4.13
CA ILE A 16 11.30 -0.21 2.88
C ILE A 16 12.07 -0.78 1.71
N ASN A 17 11.36 -1.30 0.70
CA ASN A 17 11.99 -1.78 -0.52
C ASN A 17 12.18 -0.64 -1.56
N ASN A 18 13.02 -0.90 -2.57
CA ASN A 18 13.32 0.07 -3.62
C ASN A 18 12.08 0.56 -4.39
N SER A 19 11.08 -0.32 -4.58
CA SER A 19 9.82 0.02 -5.26
C SER A 19 9.01 1.04 -4.46
N ALA A 20 8.82 0.81 -3.16
CA ALA A 20 8.13 1.76 -2.29
C ALA A 20 8.89 3.08 -2.15
N HIS A 21 10.23 3.03 -2.06
CA HIS A 21 11.05 4.23 -2.04
C HIS A 21 10.81 5.13 -3.27
N ARG A 22 10.76 4.53 -4.46
CA ARG A 22 10.49 5.26 -5.70
C ARG A 22 9.10 5.88 -5.71
N LEU A 23 8.09 5.15 -5.25
CA LEU A 23 6.73 5.65 -5.16
C LEU A 23 6.64 6.82 -4.17
N PHE A 24 7.27 6.72 -3.00
CA PHE A 24 7.29 7.82 -2.02
C PHE A 24 8.00 9.05 -2.56
N GLN A 25 9.07 8.89 -3.34
CA GLN A 25 9.75 9.99 -4.04
C GLN A 25 8.86 10.67 -5.09
N GLN A 26 8.10 9.89 -5.87
CA GLN A 26 7.16 10.42 -6.85
C GLN A 26 5.98 11.15 -6.19
N MET A 27 5.56 10.69 -5.01
CA MET A 27 4.48 11.30 -4.23
C MET A 27 4.92 12.60 -3.55
N ASN A 28 6.19 12.75 -3.18
CA ASN A 28 6.74 13.93 -2.50
C ASN A 28 7.89 14.60 -3.31
N PRO A 29 7.63 15.13 -4.51
CA PRO A 29 8.66 15.76 -5.32
C PRO A 29 9.17 17.03 -4.62
N GLY A 30 10.45 17.06 -4.24
CA GLY A 30 11.09 18.22 -3.58
C GLY A 30 11.22 18.14 -2.06
N SER A 31 10.70 17.07 -1.44
CA SER A 31 11.04 16.75 -0.05
C SER A 31 12.47 16.24 0.04
N LEU A 32 13.33 16.93 0.80
CA LEU A 32 14.67 16.44 1.18
C LEU A 32 14.59 15.14 2.01
N GLN A 33 13.40 14.77 2.46
CA GLN A 33 13.11 13.61 3.31
C GLN A 33 12.32 12.56 2.52
N ALA A 34 12.91 12.08 1.42
CA ALA A 34 12.38 10.98 0.61
C ALA A 34 12.17 9.65 1.37
N SER A 35 12.62 9.58 2.63
CA SER A 35 12.46 8.46 3.54
C SER A 35 11.27 8.61 4.51
N LEU A 36 10.44 9.64 4.37
CA LEU A 36 9.24 9.79 5.19
C LEU A 36 8.00 9.24 4.48
N VAL A 37 7.15 8.58 5.26
CA VAL A 37 5.83 8.13 4.80
C VAL A 37 4.99 9.35 4.39
N PRO A 38 4.44 9.41 3.17
CA PRO A 38 3.53 10.48 2.75
C PRO A 38 2.39 10.68 3.76
N LYS A 39 1.97 11.93 3.95
CA LYS A 39 1.01 12.29 5.01
C LYS A 39 -0.32 11.55 4.80
N GLU A 40 -0.78 11.45 3.56
CA GLU A 40 -2.05 10.82 3.18
C GLU A 40 -2.02 9.32 3.48
N ILE A 41 -0.91 8.64 3.17
CA ILE A 41 -0.69 7.23 3.55
C ILE A 41 -0.68 7.09 5.07
N TRP A 42 -0.03 8.01 5.78
CA TRP A 42 0.02 7.97 7.23
C TRP A 42 -1.35 8.07 7.89
N HIS A 43 -2.29 8.84 7.35
CA HIS A 43 -3.66 8.87 7.90
C HIS A 43 -4.35 7.50 7.79
N VAL A 44 -4.11 6.75 6.71
CA VAL A 44 -4.64 5.39 6.58
C VAL A 44 -4.00 4.44 7.59
N CYS A 45 -2.68 4.55 7.78
CA CYS A 45 -1.97 3.82 8.83
C CYS A 45 -2.52 4.15 10.22
N HIS A 46 -2.78 5.43 10.51
CA HIS A 46 -3.36 5.86 11.78
C HIS A 46 -4.76 5.26 11.99
N SER A 47 -5.60 5.20 10.97
CA SER A 47 -6.90 4.53 11.05
C SER A 47 -6.76 3.04 11.39
N MET A 48 -5.71 2.36 10.94
CA MET A 48 -5.40 0.97 11.34
C MET A 48 -4.95 0.86 12.81
N ILE A 49 -4.28 1.88 13.33
CA ILE A 49 -3.89 1.95 14.74
C ILE A 49 -5.14 2.11 15.62
N GLU A 50 -5.98 3.07 15.28
CA GLU A 50 -7.24 3.32 15.99
C GLU A 50 -8.19 2.11 15.93
N SER A 51 -8.28 1.43 14.79
CA SER A 51 -9.15 0.26 14.65
C SER A 51 -8.75 -0.87 15.59
N ARG A 52 -7.44 -1.06 15.84
CA ARG A 52 -6.95 -2.07 16.80
C ARG A 52 -7.26 -1.68 18.25
N ASN A 53 -7.22 -0.39 18.59
CA ASN A 53 -7.62 0.08 19.92
C ASN A 53 -9.11 -0.19 20.19
N LEU A 54 -9.95 0.01 19.18
CA LEU A 54 -11.40 -0.22 19.28
C LEU A 54 -11.78 -1.71 19.19
N PHE A 55 -11.02 -2.49 18.44
CA PHE A 55 -11.32 -3.89 18.11
C PHE A 55 -10.04 -4.76 18.26
N PRO A 56 -9.54 -4.98 19.48
CA PRO A 56 -8.21 -5.56 19.71
C PRO A 56 -8.07 -7.04 19.35
N HIS A 57 -9.17 -7.75 19.15
CA HIS A 57 -9.18 -9.18 18.84
C HIS A 57 -9.48 -9.47 17.36
N GLN A 58 -9.60 -8.43 16.54
CA GLN A 58 -9.98 -8.52 15.15
C GLN A 58 -8.76 -8.27 14.26
N SER A 59 -8.62 -9.08 13.22
CA SER A 59 -7.59 -8.93 12.20
C SER A 59 -8.16 -8.11 11.06
N TRP A 60 -7.79 -6.83 11.00
CA TRP A 60 -8.23 -5.91 9.97
C TRP A 60 -7.20 -5.77 8.84
N LEU A 61 -7.72 -5.65 7.62
CA LEU A 61 -7.00 -5.15 6.45
C LEU A 61 -7.72 -3.88 6.00
N ILE A 62 -6.99 -2.78 5.83
CA ILE A 62 -7.52 -1.56 5.23
C ILE A 62 -6.95 -1.45 3.83
N GLU A 63 -7.83 -1.29 2.86
CA GLU A 63 -7.49 -1.07 1.47
C GLU A 63 -7.97 0.32 1.05
N ALA A 64 -7.09 1.13 0.46
CA ALA A 64 -7.40 2.51 0.12
C ALA A 64 -6.69 2.97 -1.15
N GLN A 65 -7.36 3.81 -1.91
CA GLN A 65 -6.73 4.61 -2.95
C GLN A 65 -6.32 5.96 -2.37
N VAL A 66 -5.04 6.28 -2.47
CA VAL A 66 -4.44 7.50 -1.95
C VAL A 66 -4.03 8.39 -3.11
N PHE A 67 -4.52 9.62 -3.10
CA PHE A 67 -4.22 10.64 -4.10
C PHE A 67 -3.22 11.63 -3.51
N THR A 68 -2.30 12.08 -4.34
CA THR A 68 -1.38 13.18 -4.04
C THR A 68 -1.77 14.44 -4.81
N ASP A 69 -1.28 15.60 -4.38
CA ASP A 69 -1.49 16.87 -5.06
C ASP A 69 -1.02 16.85 -6.52
N SER A 70 -0.06 15.98 -6.86
CA SER A 70 0.45 15.76 -8.22
C SER A 70 -0.43 14.80 -9.06
N SER A 71 -1.63 14.44 -8.59
CA SER A 71 -2.55 13.47 -9.21
C SER A 71 -2.02 12.04 -9.33
N VAL A 72 -0.91 11.71 -8.66
CA VAL A 72 -0.45 10.33 -8.57
C VAL A 72 -1.37 9.59 -7.61
N ALA A 73 -2.12 8.62 -8.14
CA ALA A 73 -2.91 7.69 -7.36
C ALA A 73 -2.08 6.43 -7.06
N VAL A 74 -1.96 6.09 -5.79
CA VAL A 74 -1.42 4.81 -5.35
C VAL A 74 -2.52 4.05 -4.63
N HIS A 75 -2.55 2.75 -4.89
CA HIS A 75 -3.35 1.81 -4.13
C HIS A 75 -2.52 1.28 -2.97
N ILE A 76 -3.09 1.30 -1.77
CA ILE A 76 -2.42 0.78 -0.58
C ILE A 76 -3.25 -0.24 0.15
N GLN A 77 -2.56 -1.21 0.74
CA GLN A 77 -3.12 -2.16 1.70
C GLN A 77 -2.31 -2.07 2.99
N VAL A 78 -3.01 -1.95 4.12
CA VAL A 78 -2.41 -1.86 5.45
C VAL A 78 -2.95 -2.98 6.31
N GLN A 79 -2.05 -3.70 6.99
CA GLN A 79 -2.39 -4.71 8.00
C GLN A 79 -1.35 -4.75 9.11
N TRP A 80 -1.69 -5.37 10.23
CA TRP A 80 -0.75 -5.64 11.30
C TRP A 80 0.14 -6.85 10.97
N ILE A 81 1.40 -6.78 11.39
CA ILE A 81 2.36 -7.89 11.33
C ILE A 81 3.17 -7.93 12.63
N GLN A 82 3.42 -9.14 13.15
CA GLN A 82 4.42 -9.35 14.20
C GLN A 82 5.70 -9.84 13.54
N LEU A 83 6.81 -9.14 13.78
CA LEU A 83 8.12 -9.57 13.35
C LEU A 83 8.84 -10.21 14.53
N GLU A 84 9.55 -11.32 14.32
CA GLU A 84 10.32 -11.97 15.40
C GLU A 84 11.44 -11.06 15.94
N ALA A 85 11.98 -10.19 15.09
CA ALA A 85 13.08 -9.28 15.43
C ALA A 85 12.62 -7.96 16.10
N VAL A 86 11.32 -7.73 16.25
CA VAL A 86 10.76 -6.49 16.80
C VAL A 86 9.76 -6.84 17.89
N GLU A 87 9.97 -6.34 19.11
CA GLU A 87 9.08 -6.61 20.24
C GLU A 87 7.66 -6.09 19.99
N GLU A 88 7.56 -4.88 19.42
CA GLU A 88 6.27 -4.25 19.14
C GLU A 88 5.69 -4.66 17.78
N PRO A 89 4.36 -4.90 17.69
CA PRO A 89 3.70 -5.14 16.42
C PRO A 89 3.89 -3.98 15.45
N CYS A 90 4.12 -4.29 14.19
CA CYS A 90 4.33 -3.32 13.13
C CYS A 90 3.14 -3.27 12.16
N LEU A 91 3.08 -2.23 11.36
CA LEU A 91 2.18 -2.14 10.21
C LEU A 91 2.94 -2.59 8.96
N LEU A 92 2.35 -3.52 8.22
CA LEU A 92 2.74 -3.88 6.86
C LEU A 92 1.91 -3.06 5.88
N LEU A 93 2.59 -2.26 5.08
CA LEU A 93 2.03 -1.47 4.00
C LEU A 93 2.49 -2.04 2.66
N LEU A 94 1.54 -2.43 1.82
CA LEU A 94 1.77 -2.71 0.40
C LEU A 94 1.33 -1.49 -0.39
N VAL A 95 2.19 -1.00 -1.28
CA VAL A 95 1.94 0.18 -2.12
C VAL A 95 2.06 -0.22 -3.58
N THR A 96 1.02 0.03 -4.37
CA THR A 96 0.97 -0.32 -5.78
C THR A 96 0.55 0.89 -6.59
N GLU A 97 1.19 1.11 -7.74
CA GLU A 97 0.71 2.13 -8.69
C GLU A 97 -0.71 1.79 -9.15
N GLN A 98 -1.60 2.78 -9.23
CA GLN A 98 -3.00 2.54 -9.59
C GLN A 98 -3.16 1.77 -10.90
N TYR A 99 -2.38 2.11 -11.93
CA TYR A 99 -2.41 1.40 -13.21
C TYR A 99 -2.03 -0.08 -13.06
N GLN A 100 -0.97 -0.37 -12.31
CA GLN A 100 -0.54 -1.74 -12.05
C GLN A 100 -1.56 -2.51 -11.20
N TYR A 101 -2.23 -1.83 -10.27
CA TYR A 101 -3.31 -2.41 -9.47
C TYR A 101 -4.52 -2.79 -10.33
N LEU A 102 -5.04 -1.85 -11.13
CA LEU A 102 -6.17 -2.10 -12.04
C LEU A 102 -5.84 -3.21 -13.04
N LYS A 103 -4.62 -3.20 -13.59
CA LYS A 103 -4.14 -4.27 -14.46
C LYS A 103 -4.14 -5.63 -13.75
N ASN A 104 -3.69 -5.69 -12.50
CA ASN A 104 -3.69 -6.94 -11.73
C ASN A 104 -5.12 -7.44 -11.45
N ILE A 105 -6.07 -6.54 -11.15
CA ILE A 105 -7.50 -6.91 -11.03
C ILE A 105 -8.00 -7.49 -12.34
N ALA A 106 -7.86 -6.77 -13.45
CA ALA A 106 -8.34 -7.20 -14.77
C ALA A 106 -7.76 -8.57 -15.16
N LEU A 107 -6.46 -8.81 -14.89
CA LEU A 107 -5.83 -10.10 -15.13
C LEU A 107 -6.40 -11.21 -14.23
N THR A 108 -6.62 -10.92 -12.94
CA THR A 108 -7.14 -11.89 -11.97
C THR A 108 -8.58 -12.27 -12.30
N GLU A 109 -9.43 -11.29 -12.60
CA GLU A 109 -10.82 -11.53 -13.01
C GLU A 109 -10.89 -12.28 -14.33
N ALA A 110 -10.08 -11.90 -15.32
CA ALA A 110 -10.05 -12.60 -16.58
C ALA A 110 -9.58 -14.05 -16.47
N GLN A 111 -8.71 -14.36 -15.51
CA GLN A 111 -8.37 -15.74 -15.16
C GLN A 111 -9.53 -16.45 -14.47
N HIS A 112 -10.17 -15.79 -13.50
CA HIS A 112 -11.32 -16.33 -12.77
C HIS A 112 -12.49 -16.71 -13.71
N TYR A 113 -12.75 -15.89 -14.72
CA TYR A 113 -13.81 -16.10 -15.71
C TYR A 113 -13.36 -16.88 -16.96
N GLY A 114 -12.11 -17.36 -17.03
CA GLY A 114 -11.63 -18.17 -18.15
C GLY A 114 -11.59 -17.45 -19.49
N LEU A 115 -11.41 -16.12 -19.50
CA LEU A 115 -11.44 -15.30 -20.71
C LEU A 115 -10.32 -15.66 -21.68
N THR A 116 -10.64 -15.62 -22.98
CA THR A 116 -9.67 -15.79 -24.06
C THR A 116 -8.68 -14.62 -24.11
N SER A 117 -7.54 -14.80 -24.78
CA SER A 117 -6.52 -13.74 -24.90
C SER A 117 -7.06 -12.44 -25.50
N ARG A 118 -8.02 -12.53 -26.42
CA ARG A 118 -8.64 -11.37 -27.08
C ARG A 118 -9.61 -10.64 -26.18
N GLU A 119 -10.32 -11.35 -25.31
CA GLU A 119 -11.19 -10.75 -24.31
C GLU A 119 -10.35 -10.05 -23.22
N LYS A 120 -9.24 -10.65 -22.79
CA LYS A 120 -8.29 -10.02 -21.86
C LYS A 120 -7.77 -8.66 -22.34
N GLU A 121 -7.47 -8.52 -23.64
CA GLU A 121 -7.00 -7.24 -24.21
C GLU A 121 -8.03 -6.11 -24.05
N ILE A 122 -9.33 -6.40 -24.15
CA ILE A 122 -10.39 -5.38 -24.03
C ILE A 122 -10.47 -4.83 -22.59
N TRP A 123 -10.23 -5.67 -21.59
CA TRP A 123 -10.26 -5.28 -20.17
C TRP A 123 -8.99 -4.57 -19.69
N LEU A 124 -7.93 -4.59 -20.50
CA LEU A 124 -6.63 -3.98 -20.20
C LEU A 124 -6.44 -2.58 -20.82
N LEU A 125 -7.41 -2.10 -21.61
CA LEU A 125 -7.47 -0.77 -22.23
C LEU A 125 -7.99 0.29 -21.26
#